data_AF-A0A0S4U4G9-F1
#
_entry.id   AF-A0A0S4U4G9-F1
#
_cell.length_a   1.000
_cell.length_b   1.000
_cell.length_c   1.000
_cell.angle_alpha   90.00
_cell.angle_beta   90.00
_cell.angle_gamma   90.00
#
_symmetry.space_group_name_H-M   'P 1'
#
loop_
_entity.id
_entity.type
_entity.pdbx_description
1 polymer ?
#
loop_
_entity_poly.entity_id
_entity_poly.type
_entity_poly.pdbx_seq_one_letter_code
_entity_poly.pdbx_strand_id
1 'polypeptide(L)'
;MTNRSLRFEDANLQHMLISRLQALKPGPAHVVESDGTVSCDDEDYPQVADVAHSIRDACFRWYFRWSEDSNWSSAFSKELKTSGTPFQVEHLDRRVVFLLPKGSEELHAAMSDRAYERAYPPQ
;
A
#
# COMPACT_ATOMS: atom_id res chain seq x y z
N MET A 1 18.68 14.16 3.01
CA MET A 1 17.58 13.68 3.86
C MET A 1 16.69 12.85 2.97
N THR A 2 16.41 11.60 3.35
CA THR A 2 15.54 10.73 2.57
C THR A 2 14.13 11.00 3.04
N ASN A 3 13.29 11.58 2.17
CA ASN A 3 11.89 11.75 2.51
C ASN A 3 11.18 10.42 2.29
N ARG A 4 10.52 9.93 3.34
CA ARG A 4 9.66 8.76 3.30
C ARG A 4 8.27 9.20 2.89
N SER A 5 7.61 8.43 2.05
CA SER A 5 6.25 8.76 1.61
C SER A 5 5.30 7.58 1.64
N LEU A 6 4.04 7.86 1.94
CA LEU A 6 2.98 6.87 2.01
C LEU A 6 1.66 7.44 1.48
N ARG A 7 0.95 6.64 0.67
CA ARG A 7 -0.40 6.93 0.21
C ARG A 7 -1.22 5.65 0.03
N PHE A 8 -2.40 5.57 0.63
CA PHE A 8 -3.41 4.59 0.29
C PHE A 8 -4.07 4.92 -1.05
N GLU A 9 -4.27 3.93 -1.92
CA GLU A 9 -5.05 4.10 -3.16
C GLU A 9 -6.56 4.27 -2.87
N ASP A 10 -7.05 3.66 -1.78
CA ASP A 10 -8.41 3.87 -1.30
C ASP A 10 -8.57 5.25 -0.66
N ALA A 11 -9.48 6.06 -1.21
CA ALA A 11 -9.70 7.44 -0.81
C ALA A 11 -10.19 7.57 0.65
N ASN A 12 -10.97 6.61 1.15
CA ASN A 12 -11.47 6.64 2.52
C ASN A 12 -10.36 6.32 3.51
N LEU A 13 -9.51 5.33 3.20
CA LEU A 13 -8.34 5.01 4.01
C LEU A 13 -7.35 6.18 4.01
N GLN A 14 -7.15 6.82 2.86
CA GLN A 14 -6.28 7.98 2.76
C GLN A 14 -6.79 9.18 3.58
N HIS A 15 -8.09 9.46 3.51
CA HIS A 15 -8.70 10.49 4.34
C HIS A 15 -8.57 10.18 5.84
N MET A 16 -8.72 8.90 6.22
CA MET A 16 -8.56 8.45 7.59
C MET A 16 -7.12 8.62 8.10
N LEU A 17 -6.12 8.31 7.27
CA LEU A 17 -4.70 8.53 7.58
C LEU A 17 -4.44 10.01 7.91
N ILE A 18 -4.80 10.90 6.98
CA ILE A 18 -4.57 12.35 7.13
C ILE A 18 -5.27 12.86 8.39
N SER A 19 -6.53 12.49 8.59
CA SER A 19 -7.31 12.93 9.75
C SER A 19 -6.72 12.45 11.08
N ARG A 20 -6.25 11.19 11.14
CA ARG A 20 -5.63 10.65 12.36
C ARG A 20 -4.29 11.31 12.65
N LEU A 21 -3.46 11.57 11.64
CA LEU A 21 -2.18 12.28 11.82
C LEU A 21 -2.40 13.71 12.34
N GLN A 22 -3.38 14.43 11.80
CA GLN A 22 -3.73 15.79 12.24
C GLN A 22 -4.28 15.85 13.67
N ALA A 23 -4.87 14.75 14.16
CA ALA A 23 -5.42 14.67 15.50
C ALA A 23 -4.39 14.33 16.59
N LEU A 24 -3.22 13.78 16.23
CA LEU A 24 -2.17 13.41 17.19
C LEU A 24 -1.50 14.66 17.81
N LYS A 25 -1.30 14.64 19.13
CA LYS A 25 -0.67 15.75 19.89
C LYS A 25 0.30 15.24 20.97
N PRO A 26 1.61 15.53 20.87
CA PRO A 26 2.28 16.00 19.66
C PRO A 26 2.18 14.93 18.55
N GLY A 27 2.04 15.36 17.30
CA GLY A 27 2.02 14.49 16.12
C GLY A 27 3.31 14.61 15.32
N PRO A 28 3.58 13.67 14.40
CA PRO A 28 4.78 13.70 13.56
C PRO A 28 4.74 14.90 12.60
N ALA A 29 5.91 15.48 12.31
CA ALA A 29 6.02 16.46 11.24
C ALA A 29 5.82 15.77 9.88
N HIS A 30 4.88 16.28 9.09
CA HIS A 30 4.56 15.72 7.78
C HIS A 30 3.97 16.79 6.85
N VAL A 31 4.05 16.52 5.55
CA VAL A 31 3.42 17.29 4.47
C VAL A 31 2.41 16.40 3.77
N VAL A 32 1.24 16.94 3.46
CA VAL A 32 0.27 16.30 2.55
C VAL A 32 0.42 16.95 1.18
N GLU A 33 0.87 16.16 0.20
CA GLU A 33 1.07 16.59 -1.18
C GLU A 33 -0.27 16.74 -1.92
N SER A 34 -0.24 17.36 -3.11
CA SER A 34 -1.45 17.65 -3.90
C SER A 34 -2.19 16.39 -4.35
N ASP A 35 -1.50 15.27 -4.50
CA ASP A 35 -2.07 13.96 -4.84
C ASP A 35 -2.48 13.14 -3.60
N GLY A 36 -2.44 13.77 -2.42
CA GLY A 36 -2.77 13.19 -1.13
C GLY A 36 -1.61 12.46 -0.45
N THR A 37 -0.46 12.28 -1.10
CA THR A 37 0.69 11.58 -0.49
C THR A 37 1.13 12.24 0.80
N VAL A 38 1.33 11.44 1.85
CA VAL A 38 1.91 11.91 3.11
C VAL A 38 3.41 11.70 3.06
N SER A 39 4.17 12.78 3.14
CA SER A 39 5.64 12.79 3.11
C SER A 39 6.19 13.32 4.42
N CYS A 40 7.23 12.68 4.95
CA CYS A 40 7.88 13.04 6.21
C CYS A 40 9.35 12.62 6.21
N ASP A 41 10.10 13.12 7.18
CA ASP A 41 11.48 12.69 7.39
C ASP A 41 11.54 11.31 8.07
N ASP A 42 12.68 10.64 7.94
CA ASP A 42 12.92 9.30 8.52
C ASP A 42 12.64 9.25 10.04
N GLU A 43 12.84 10.35 10.76
CA GLU A 43 12.61 10.45 12.21
C GLU A 43 11.12 10.40 12.59
N ASP A 44 10.26 10.99 11.77
CA ASP A 44 8.81 11.07 11.98
C ASP A 44 8.05 9.88 11.38
N TYR A 45 8.66 9.23 10.38
CA TYR A 45 8.06 8.12 9.66
C TYR A 45 7.54 6.95 10.52
N PRO A 46 8.19 6.53 11.62
CA PRO A 46 7.66 5.48 12.48
C PRO A 46 6.24 5.78 12.99
N GLN A 47 5.96 7.02 13.41
CA GLN A 47 4.62 7.39 13.87
C GLN A 47 3.60 7.41 12.72
N VAL A 48 4.01 7.86 11.52
CA VAL A 48 3.16 7.80 10.33
C VAL A 48 2.83 6.35 9.96
N ALA A 49 3.84 5.48 10.00
CA ALA A 49 3.71 4.05 9.74
C ALA A 49 2.81 3.36 10.78
N ASP A 50 2.89 3.73 12.07
CA ASP A 50 2.02 3.19 13.11
C ASP A 50 0.56 3.54 12.89
N VAL A 51 0.25 4.79 12.50
CA VAL A 51 -1.11 5.18 12.13
C VAL A 51 -1.59 4.39 10.91
N ALA A 52 -0.75 4.28 9.88
CA ALA A 52 -1.08 3.48 8.69
C ALA A 52 -1.34 2.01 9.06
N HIS A 53 -0.48 1.38 9.85
CA HIS A 53 -0.68 0.01 10.36
C HIS A 53 -2.02 -0.14 11.08
N SER A 54 -2.38 0.79 11.96
CA SER A 54 -3.65 0.74 12.68
C SER A 54 -4.87 0.79 11.75
N ILE A 55 -4.75 1.45 10.59
CA ILE A 55 -5.80 1.51 9.57
C ILE A 55 -5.86 0.17 8.83
N ARG A 56 -4.71 -0.40 8.44
CA ARG A 56 -4.63 -1.71 7.77
C ARG A 56 -5.22 -2.83 8.63
N ASP A 57 -4.86 -2.85 9.91
CA ASP A 57 -5.32 -3.86 10.87
C ASP A 57 -6.85 -3.84 11.06
N ALA A 58 -7.49 -2.68 10.85
CA ALA A 58 -8.93 -2.55 10.92
C ALA A 58 -9.66 -3.06 9.66
N CYS A 59 -8.97 -3.21 8.52
CA CYS A 59 -9.57 -3.71 7.29
C CYS A 59 -9.78 -5.24 7.36
N PHE A 60 -8.70 -5.98 7.59
CA PHE A 60 -8.68 -7.44 7.71
C PHE A 60 -7.30 -7.88 8.19
N ARG A 61 -7.18 -9.12 8.68
CA ARG A 61 -5.86 -9.69 8.97
C ARG A 61 -5.06 -9.84 7.68
N TRP A 62 -3.96 -9.11 7.58
CA TRP A 62 -3.24 -8.95 6.32
C TRP A 62 -1.82 -9.51 6.35
N TYR A 63 -1.31 -9.80 5.16
CA TYR A 63 0.12 -9.85 4.83
C TYR A 63 0.32 -9.01 3.57
N PHE A 64 1.56 -8.85 3.09
CA PHE A 64 1.82 -7.99 1.95
C PHE A 64 2.68 -8.65 0.86
N ARG A 65 2.46 -8.20 -0.38
CA ARG A 65 3.39 -8.35 -1.50
C ARG A 65 3.69 -6.95 -2.04
N TRP A 66 4.87 -6.73 -2.58
CA TRP A 66 5.26 -5.42 -3.09
C TRP A 66 6.17 -5.55 -4.32
N SER A 67 6.23 -4.49 -5.13
CA SER A 67 7.16 -4.38 -6.24
C SER A 67 7.47 -2.93 -6.58
N GLU A 68 8.65 -2.69 -7.13
CA GLU A 68 9.03 -1.43 -7.80
C GLU A 68 8.71 -1.47 -9.31
N ASP A 69 8.40 -2.65 -9.84
CA ASP A 69 8.02 -2.85 -11.23
C ASP A 69 6.53 -2.53 -11.45
N SER A 70 6.29 -1.49 -12.24
CA SER A 70 4.94 -1.03 -12.59
C SER A 70 4.20 -1.99 -13.52
N ASN A 71 4.89 -2.76 -14.37
CA ASN A 71 4.26 -3.73 -15.27
C ASN A 71 3.68 -4.90 -14.47
N TRP A 72 4.50 -5.51 -13.60
CA TRP A 72 4.03 -6.55 -12.70
C TRP A 72 2.93 -6.03 -11.76
N SER A 73 3.10 -4.84 -11.16
CA SER A 73 2.10 -4.28 -10.23
C SER A 73 0.75 -4.06 -10.91
N SER A 74 0.75 -3.56 -12.15
CA SER A 74 -0.47 -3.37 -12.95
C SER A 74 -1.14 -4.71 -13.31
N ALA A 75 -0.35 -5.71 -13.69
CA ALA A 75 -0.85 -7.05 -14.00
C ALA A 75 -1.43 -7.74 -12.75
N PHE A 76 -0.74 -7.64 -11.61
CA PHE A 76 -1.19 -8.25 -10.36
C PHE A 76 -2.46 -7.58 -9.81
N SER A 77 -2.54 -6.25 -9.87
CA SER A 77 -3.77 -5.50 -9.54
C SER A 77 -4.96 -5.97 -10.38
N LYS A 78 -4.76 -6.25 -11.68
CA LYS A 78 -5.82 -6.80 -12.54
C LYS A 78 -6.25 -8.21 -12.09
N GLU A 79 -5.31 -9.11 -11.81
CA GLU A 79 -5.63 -10.47 -11.34
C GLU A 79 -6.45 -10.43 -10.02
N LEU A 80 -6.04 -9.57 -9.06
CA LEU A 80 -6.77 -9.38 -7.81
C LEU A 80 -8.19 -8.86 -8.06
N LYS A 81 -8.34 -7.80 -8.88
CA LYS A 81 -9.66 -7.24 -9.23
C LYS A 81 -10.56 -8.27 -9.91
N THR A 82 -10.03 -9.07 -10.83
CA THR A 82 -10.80 -10.11 -11.54
C THR A 82 -11.27 -11.22 -10.59
N SER A 83 -10.47 -11.57 -9.59
CA SER A 83 -10.82 -12.65 -8.67
C SER A 83 -11.87 -12.27 -7.62
N GLY A 84 -12.07 -10.97 -7.38
CA GLY A 84 -12.94 -10.46 -6.31
C GLY A 84 -12.38 -10.66 -4.90
N THR A 85 -11.14 -11.13 -4.74
CA THR A 85 -10.51 -11.20 -3.42
C THR A 85 -10.36 -9.79 -2.84
N PRO A 86 -10.68 -9.56 -1.56
CA PRO A 86 -10.39 -8.28 -0.92
C PRO A 86 -8.89 -7.97 -0.97
N PHE A 87 -8.53 -6.73 -1.25
CA PHE A 87 -7.16 -6.24 -1.13
C PHE A 87 -7.17 -4.72 -0.91
N GLN A 88 -6.05 -4.18 -0.43
CA GLN A 88 -5.79 -2.74 -0.40
C GLN A 88 -4.45 -2.46 -1.09
N VAL A 89 -4.30 -1.26 -1.64
CA VAL A 89 -3.05 -0.84 -2.31
C VAL A 89 -2.50 0.40 -1.63
N GLU A 90 -1.19 0.42 -1.49
CA GLU A 90 -0.44 1.54 -0.97
C GLU A 90 0.74 1.85 -1.88
N HIS A 91 1.03 3.14 -2.02
CA HIS A 91 2.28 3.61 -2.57
C HIS A 91 3.19 3.96 -1.41
N LEU A 92 4.32 3.26 -1.32
CA LEU A 92 5.35 3.48 -0.32
C LEU A 92 6.66 3.82 -1.01
N ASP A 93 7.08 5.07 -0.91
CA ASP A 93 8.21 5.61 -1.67
C ASP A 93 8.06 5.33 -3.19
N ARG A 94 8.88 4.43 -3.75
CA ARG A 94 8.85 4.00 -5.15
C ARG A 94 8.17 2.64 -5.37
N ARG A 95 7.58 2.08 -4.31
CA ARG A 95 7.01 0.72 -4.30
C ARG A 95 5.50 0.80 -4.31
N VAL A 96 4.88 -0.15 -5.01
CA VAL A 96 3.47 -0.46 -4.84
C VAL A 96 3.38 -1.66 -3.91
N VAL A 97 2.62 -1.51 -2.83
CA VAL A 97 2.39 -2.53 -1.81
C VAL A 97 0.94 -2.97 -1.88
N PHE A 98 0.73 -4.27 -2.01
CA PHE A 98 -0.58 -4.91 -1.97
C PHE A 98 -0.76 -5.55 -0.60
N LEU A 99 -1.76 -5.08 0.14
CA LEU A 99 -2.20 -5.68 1.39
C LEU A 99 -3.26 -6.72 1.08
N LEU A 100 -2.98 -7.95 1.48
CA LEU A 100 -3.70 -9.14 1.05
C LEU A 100 -4.20 -9.91 2.29
N PRO A 101 -5.41 -10.49 2.26
CA PRO A 101 -5.92 -11.29 3.37
C PRO A 101 -5.02 -12.50 3.68
N LYS A 102 -4.69 -12.68 4.96
CA LYS A 102 -4.03 -13.92 5.42
C LYS A 102 -4.94 -15.13 5.22
N GLY A 103 -4.34 -16.28 4.92
CA GLY A 103 -5.05 -17.53 4.60
C GLY A 103 -5.36 -17.71 3.10
N SER A 104 -4.99 -16.74 2.25
CA SER A 104 -5.14 -16.81 0.79
C SER A 104 -3.79 -16.75 0.06
N GLU A 105 -2.70 -17.07 0.76
CA GLU A 105 -1.33 -16.94 0.27
C GLU A 105 -1.07 -17.75 -1.00
N GLU A 106 -1.59 -18.98 -1.07
CA GLU A 106 -1.47 -19.86 -2.25
C GLU A 106 -2.21 -19.29 -3.46
N LEU A 107 -3.42 -18.77 -3.24
CA LEU A 107 -4.23 -18.13 -4.29
C LEU A 107 -3.49 -16.91 -4.87
N HIS A 108 -2.98 -16.04 -4.00
CA HIS A 108 -2.24 -14.86 -4.43
C HIS A 108 -0.87 -15.21 -5.04
N ALA A 109 -0.25 -16.34 -4.64
CA ALA A 109 0.96 -16.84 -5.31
C ALA A 109 0.65 -17.22 -6.75
N ALA A 110 -0.39 -18.02 -7.00
CA ALA A 110 -0.81 -18.38 -8.34
C ALA A 110 -1.21 -17.15 -9.19
N MET A 111 -1.82 -16.13 -8.58
CA MET A 111 -2.09 -14.84 -9.24
C MET A 111 -0.81 -14.09 -9.60
N SER A 112 0.17 -14.10 -8.71
CA SER A 112 1.48 -13.47 -8.93
C SER A 112 2.21 -14.10 -10.12
N ASP A 113 2.14 -15.42 -10.25
CA ASP A 113 2.76 -16.16 -11.37
C ASP A 113 2.11 -15.78 -12.70
N ARG A 114 0.77 -15.78 -12.77
CA ARG A 114 0.04 -15.33 -13.97
C ARG A 114 0.29 -13.86 -14.29
N ALA A 115 0.38 -13.00 -13.28
CA ALA A 115 0.71 -11.59 -13.45
C ALA A 115 2.12 -11.43 -14.04
N TYR A 116 3.08 -12.25 -13.60
CA TYR A 116 4.43 -12.26 -14.14
C TYR A 116 4.46 -12.69 -15.61
N GLU A 117 3.81 -13.80 -15.96
CA GLU A 117 3.70 -14.27 -17.35
C GLU A 117 3.07 -13.21 -18.28
N ARG A 118 2.07 -12.48 -17.77
CA ARG A 118 1.41 -11.40 -18.52
C ARG A 118 2.31 -10.16 -18.66
N ALA A 119 3.08 -9.81 -17.63
CA ALA A 119 4.00 -8.69 -17.66
C ALA A 119 5.22 -8.97 -18.56
N TYR A 120 5.60 -10.23 -18.67
CA TYR A 120 6.81 -10.69 -19.36
C TYR A 120 6.50 -11.91 -20.25
N PRO A 121 5.77 -11.73 -21.36
CA PRO A 121 5.46 -12.82 -22.26
C PRO A 121 6.75 -13.41 -22.86
N PRO A 122 6.85 -14.75 -23.01
CA PRO A 122 7.96 -15.36 -23.73
C PRO A 122 8.02 -14.82 -25.16
N GLN A 123 9.24 -14.53 -25.63
CA GLN A 123 9.51 -14.03 -26.99
C GLN A 123 9.25 -15.09 -28.05
#